data_AF-A0A1I2VIW0-F1
#
_entry.id   AF-A0A1I2VIW0-F1
#
_cell.length_a   1.000
_cell.length_b   1.000
_cell.length_c   1.000
_cell.angle_alpha   90.00
_cell.angle_beta   90.00
_cell.angle_gamma   90.00
#
_symmetry.space_group_name_H-M   'P 1'
#
loop_
_entity.id
_entity.type
_entity.pdbx_description
1 polymer ?
#
loop_
_entity_poly.entity_id
_entity_poly.type
_entity_poly.pdbx_seq_one_letter_code
_entity_poly.pdbx_strand_id
1 'polypeptide(L)'
;MRDPSAPTPSARGASAGAAEAATKGATKGLAGLFGDSVRNAADLLSAEFELLRRETDGNIRAILRLVTILGTAVLLVLAAMMLFVVFLVKGIGALLGSDIAGAVVVGGPFAAVALALTVFGLRRMARKNLLPRRFERQIAEDARMATRPRA
;
A
#
# COMPACT_ATOMS: atom_id res chain seq x y z
N MET A 1 -49.18 -72.28 -16.35
CA MET A 1 -47.93 -72.91 -15.87
C MET A 1 -47.00 -71.80 -15.38
N ARG A 2 -46.95 -71.56 -14.08
CA ARG A 2 -45.99 -70.64 -13.43
C ARG A 2 -45.63 -71.26 -12.08
N ASP A 3 -44.35 -71.54 -11.91
CA ASP A 3 -43.74 -72.20 -10.75
C ASP A 3 -43.54 -71.17 -9.62
N PRO A 4 -44.04 -71.41 -8.38
CA PRO A 4 -43.90 -70.47 -7.26
C PRO A 4 -42.60 -70.64 -6.45
N SER A 5 -41.58 -71.37 -6.92
CA SER A 5 -40.37 -71.66 -6.13
C SER A 5 -39.12 -70.84 -6.50
N ALA A 6 -39.24 -69.52 -6.63
CA ALA A 6 -38.07 -68.63 -6.72
C ALA A 6 -37.78 -67.94 -5.36
N PRO A 7 -36.59 -68.10 -4.76
CA PRO A 7 -36.23 -67.39 -3.54
C PRO A 7 -36.14 -65.89 -3.81
N THR A 8 -36.89 -65.10 -3.04
CA THR A 8 -36.83 -63.64 -3.07
C THR A 8 -35.44 -63.15 -2.59
N PRO A 9 -34.82 -62.18 -3.29
CA PRO A 9 -33.55 -61.61 -2.86
C PRO A 9 -33.75 -60.90 -1.53
N SER A 10 -33.02 -61.34 -0.51
CA SER A 10 -33.21 -60.88 0.87
C SER A 10 -32.99 -59.36 0.97
N ALA A 11 -34.02 -58.63 1.39
CA ALA A 11 -33.99 -57.20 1.72
C ALA A 11 -33.02 -56.84 2.88
N ARG A 12 -32.30 -57.82 3.42
CA ARG A 12 -31.34 -57.69 4.52
C ARG A 12 -29.99 -57.12 4.08
N GLY A 13 -29.64 -57.17 2.79
CA GLY A 13 -28.40 -56.59 2.25
C GLY A 13 -28.47 -55.09 1.96
N ALA A 14 -29.66 -54.58 1.60
CA ALA A 14 -29.84 -53.17 1.24
C ALA A 14 -29.89 -52.24 2.47
N SER A 15 -30.42 -52.71 3.60
CA SER A 15 -30.49 -51.94 4.84
C SER A 15 -29.15 -51.87 5.59
N ALA A 16 -28.27 -52.86 5.40
CA ALA A 16 -26.92 -52.83 5.96
C ALA A 16 -26.02 -51.79 5.28
N GLY A 17 -26.09 -51.68 3.94
CA GLY A 17 -25.31 -50.69 3.18
C GLY A 17 -25.75 -49.23 3.41
N ALA A 18 -27.05 -48.99 3.63
CA ALA A 18 -27.58 -47.66 3.95
C ALA A 18 -27.17 -47.18 5.36
N ALA A 19 -27.13 -48.09 6.34
CA ALA A 19 -26.67 -47.78 7.69
C ALA A 19 -25.15 -47.53 7.74
N GLU A 20 -24.35 -48.28 6.97
CA GLU A 20 -22.90 -48.07 6.87
C GLU A 20 -22.56 -46.74 6.15
N ALA A 21 -23.32 -46.37 5.12
CA ALA A 21 -23.20 -45.09 4.42
C ALA A 21 -23.62 -43.89 5.30
N ALA A 22 -24.69 -44.02 6.09
CA ALA A 22 -25.14 -43.00 7.04
C ALA A 22 -24.13 -42.78 8.18
N THR A 23 -23.47 -43.86 8.64
CA THR A 23 -22.43 -43.78 9.68
C THR A 23 -21.13 -43.17 9.15
N LYS A 24 -20.75 -43.48 7.90
CA LYS A 24 -19.64 -42.80 7.18
C LYS A 24 -19.91 -41.29 6.99
N GLY A 25 -21.16 -40.91 6.73
CA GLY A 25 -21.61 -39.53 6.62
C GLY A 25 -21.58 -38.78 7.97
N ALA A 26 -22.01 -39.43 9.06
CA ALA A 26 -22.02 -38.86 10.40
C ALA A 26 -20.61 -38.68 10.99
N THR A 27 -19.65 -39.54 10.63
CA THR A 27 -18.23 -39.38 10.99
C THR A 27 -17.48 -38.34 10.16
N LYS A 28 -18.12 -37.74 9.15
CA LYS A 28 -17.70 -36.44 8.61
C LYS A 28 -18.17 -35.32 9.54
N GLY A 29 -17.96 -35.52 10.85
CA GLY A 29 -18.29 -34.56 11.90
C GLY A 29 -17.35 -33.36 11.88
N LEU A 30 -17.69 -32.33 12.66
CA LEU A 30 -16.98 -31.06 12.96
C LEU A 30 -15.75 -30.67 12.12
N ALA A 31 -14.73 -31.53 12.01
CA ALA A 31 -13.60 -31.39 11.09
C ALA A 31 -14.03 -31.13 9.63
N GLY A 32 -15.12 -31.75 9.15
CA GLY A 32 -15.70 -31.48 7.83
C GLY A 32 -16.24 -30.06 7.71
N LEU A 33 -17.03 -29.60 8.68
CA LEU A 33 -17.59 -28.25 8.72
C LEU A 33 -16.52 -27.17 8.88
N PHE A 34 -15.46 -27.47 9.65
CA PHE A 34 -14.31 -26.59 9.80
C PHE A 34 -13.53 -26.49 8.49
N GLY A 35 -13.31 -27.61 7.80
CA GLY A 35 -12.72 -27.63 6.46
C GLY A 35 -13.53 -26.84 5.44
N ASP A 36 -14.86 -26.98 5.45
CA ASP A 36 -15.76 -26.22 4.57
C ASP A 36 -15.74 -24.72 4.90
N SER A 37 -15.66 -24.33 6.18
CA SER A 37 -15.56 -22.93 6.61
C SER A 37 -14.23 -22.29 6.22
N VAL A 38 -13.12 -23.02 6.35
CA VAL A 38 -11.79 -22.57 5.90
C VAL A 38 -11.77 -22.43 4.38
N ARG A 39 -12.42 -23.34 3.65
CA ARG A 39 -12.55 -23.26 2.19
C ARG A 39 -13.34 -22.02 1.78
N ASN A 40 -14.49 -21.78 2.39
CA ASN A 40 -15.30 -20.59 2.14
C ASN A 40 -14.54 -19.30 2.49
N ALA A 41 -13.78 -19.28 3.59
CA ALA A 41 -12.94 -18.14 3.95
C ALA A 41 -11.82 -17.89 2.93
N ALA A 42 -11.20 -18.95 2.41
CA ALA A 42 -10.18 -18.87 1.37
C ALA A 42 -10.75 -18.38 0.03
N ASP A 43 -11.96 -18.81 -0.32
CA ASP A 43 -12.64 -18.40 -1.55
C ASP A 43 -13.07 -16.92 -1.46
N LEU A 44 -13.55 -16.45 -0.30
CA LEU A 44 -13.85 -15.04 -0.04
C LEU A 44 -12.59 -14.15 -0.10
N LEU A 45 -11.50 -14.57 0.56
CA LEU A 45 -10.23 -13.84 0.52
C LEU A 45 -9.68 -13.74 -0.89
N SER A 46 -9.78 -14.83 -1.67
CA SER A 46 -9.32 -14.85 -3.07
C SER A 46 -10.09 -13.84 -3.92
N ALA A 47 -11.41 -13.72 -3.70
CA ALA A 47 -12.24 -12.73 -4.37
C ALA A 47 -11.86 -11.28 -3.98
N GLU A 48 -11.59 -11.01 -2.71
CA GLU A 48 -11.13 -9.69 -2.25
C GLU A 48 -9.74 -9.35 -2.79
N PHE A 49 -8.80 -10.30 -2.83
CA PHE A 49 -7.49 -10.09 -3.43
C PHE A 49 -7.57 -9.79 -4.92
N GLU A 50 -8.46 -10.45 -5.65
CA GLU A 50 -8.64 -10.18 -7.07
C GLU A 50 -9.22 -8.77 -7.32
N LEU A 51 -10.14 -8.33 -6.47
CA LEU A 51 -10.70 -6.99 -6.53
C LEU A 51 -9.65 -5.93 -6.14
N LEU A 52 -8.94 -6.15 -5.04
CA LEU A 52 -7.85 -5.31 -4.55
C LEU A 52 -6.78 -5.15 -5.63
N ARG A 53 -6.39 -6.24 -6.29
CA ARG A 53 -5.39 -6.21 -7.37
C ARG A 53 -5.87 -5.37 -8.55
N ARG A 54 -7.13 -5.53 -8.98
CA ARG A 54 -7.71 -4.74 -10.08
C ARG A 54 -7.75 -3.25 -9.74
N GLU A 55 -8.15 -2.90 -8.51
CA GLU A 55 -8.17 -1.51 -8.03
C GLU A 55 -6.76 -0.92 -7.92
N THR A 56 -5.83 -1.69 -7.36
CA THR A 56 -4.43 -1.29 -7.15
C THR A 56 -3.70 -1.06 -8.48
N ASP A 57 -3.87 -1.94 -9.47
CA ASP A 57 -3.24 -1.77 -10.80
C ASP A 57 -3.71 -0.49 -11.51
N GLY A 58 -5.00 -0.16 -11.39
CA GLY A 58 -5.55 1.10 -11.91
C GLY A 58 -4.96 2.32 -11.20
N ASN A 59 -4.94 2.28 -9.86
CA ASN A 59 -4.45 3.37 -9.03
C ASN A 59 -2.93 3.60 -9.18
N ILE A 60 -2.13 2.54 -9.26
CA ILE A 60 -0.68 2.64 -9.48
C ILE A 60 -0.38 3.29 -10.82
N ARG A 61 -1.04 2.88 -11.91
CA ARG A 61 -0.84 3.50 -13.22
C ARG A 61 -1.23 4.98 -13.23
N ALA A 62 -2.30 5.34 -12.52
CA ALA A 62 -2.71 6.73 -12.37
C ALA A 62 -1.66 7.56 -11.61
N ILE A 63 -1.13 7.03 -10.50
CA ILE A 63 -0.05 7.67 -9.72
C ILE A 63 1.20 7.82 -10.57
N LEU A 64 1.64 6.76 -11.26
CA LEU A 64 2.82 6.80 -12.13
C LEU A 64 2.66 7.86 -13.22
N ARG A 65 1.48 7.96 -13.84
CA ARG A 65 1.20 9.00 -14.83
C ARG A 65 1.25 10.40 -14.24
N LEU A 66 0.71 10.62 -13.03
CA LEU A 66 0.81 11.90 -12.35
C LEU A 66 2.27 12.25 -12.04
N VAL A 67 3.02 11.29 -11.50
CA VAL A 67 4.44 11.48 -11.16
C VAL A 67 5.27 11.78 -12.41
N THR A 68 5.04 11.10 -13.52
CA THR A 68 5.79 11.36 -14.76
C THR A 68 5.45 12.73 -15.34
N ILE A 69 4.17 13.10 -15.43
CA ILE A 69 3.77 14.40 -15.96
C ILE A 69 4.28 15.53 -15.06
N LEU A 70 3.99 15.46 -13.76
CA LEU A 70 4.39 16.49 -12.82
C LEU A 70 5.91 16.55 -12.67
N GLY A 71 6.58 15.41 -12.57
CA GLY A 71 8.03 15.33 -12.48
C GLY A 71 8.70 15.91 -13.72
N THR A 72 8.22 15.60 -14.92
CA THR A 72 8.74 16.17 -16.17
C THR A 72 8.49 17.68 -16.23
N ALA A 73 7.30 18.14 -15.84
CA ALA A 73 6.97 19.56 -15.81
C ALA A 73 7.88 20.33 -14.84
N VAL A 74 8.08 19.82 -13.61
CA VAL A 74 8.99 20.42 -12.63
C VAL A 74 10.42 20.47 -13.15
N LEU A 75 10.90 19.39 -13.77
CA LEU A 75 12.25 19.35 -14.35
C LEU A 75 12.42 20.39 -15.46
N LEU A 76 11.45 20.49 -16.37
CA LEU A 76 11.46 21.47 -17.46
C LEU A 76 11.41 22.91 -16.92
N VAL A 77 10.58 23.17 -15.91
CA VAL A 77 10.52 24.49 -15.26
C VAL A 77 11.86 24.83 -14.61
N LEU A 78 12.50 23.89 -13.92
CA LEU A 78 13.83 24.12 -13.32
C LEU A 78 14.90 24.39 -14.38
N ALA A 79 14.91 23.63 -15.48
CA ALA A 79 15.82 23.83 -16.60
C ALA A 79 15.61 25.19 -17.28
N ALA A 80 14.36 25.52 -17.60
CA ALA A 80 13.99 26.81 -18.18
C ALA A 80 14.33 27.98 -17.25
N MET A 81 14.10 27.83 -15.93
CA MET A 81 14.44 28.86 -14.96
C MET A 81 15.95 29.07 -14.84
N MET A 82 16.77 28.01 -14.87
CA MET A 82 18.23 28.15 -14.96
C MET A 82 18.66 28.92 -16.21
N LEU A 83 18.14 28.54 -17.38
CA LEU A 83 18.45 29.24 -18.64
C LEU A 83 18.00 30.70 -18.59
N PHE A 84 16.83 30.97 -18.01
CA PHE A 84 16.31 32.33 -17.86
C PHE A 84 17.19 33.19 -16.95
N VAL A 85 17.68 32.66 -15.82
CA VAL A 85 18.62 33.38 -14.95
C VAL A 85 19.91 33.70 -15.70
N VAL A 86 20.47 32.76 -16.46
CA VAL A 86 21.67 32.99 -17.28
C VAL A 86 21.40 34.09 -18.33
N PHE A 87 20.26 34.02 -19.01
CA PHE A 87 19.83 35.05 -19.96
C PHE A 87 19.72 36.43 -19.30
N LEU A 88 19.10 36.53 -18.12
CA LEU A 88 19.01 37.79 -17.36
C LEU A 88 20.38 38.33 -16.98
N VAL A 89 21.26 37.47 -16.46
CA VAL A 89 22.63 37.87 -16.08
C VAL A 89 23.38 38.43 -17.28
N LYS A 90 23.31 37.77 -18.43
CA LYS A 90 23.97 38.23 -19.67
C LYS A 90 23.32 39.48 -20.25
N GLY A 91 21.99 39.57 -20.26
CA GLY A 91 21.26 40.72 -20.76
C GLY A 91 21.54 41.98 -19.93
N ILE A 92 21.49 41.85 -18.61
CA ILE A 92 21.83 42.93 -17.68
C ILE A 92 23.33 43.23 -17.74
N GLY A 93 24.18 42.21 -17.80
CA GLY A 93 25.63 42.37 -17.93
C GLY A 93 26.03 43.17 -19.17
N ALA A 94 25.40 42.90 -20.31
CA ALA A 94 25.59 43.67 -21.53
C ALA A 94 25.15 45.14 -21.37
N LEU A 95 24.06 45.39 -20.66
CA LEU A 95 23.54 46.74 -20.42
C LEU A 95 24.40 47.55 -19.44
N LEU A 96 24.99 46.91 -18.44
CA LEU A 96 25.90 47.51 -17.47
C LEU A 96 27.38 47.48 -17.90
N GLY A 97 27.71 46.84 -19.03
CA GLY A 97 29.08 46.63 -19.48
C GLY A 97 29.92 45.71 -18.57
N SER A 98 29.27 44.93 -17.70
CA SER A 98 29.93 44.03 -16.75
C SER A 98 29.06 42.83 -16.40
N ASP A 99 29.53 41.64 -16.77
CA ASP A 99 28.90 40.37 -16.40
C ASP A 99 28.82 40.17 -14.88
N ILE A 100 29.82 40.68 -14.13
CA ILE A 100 29.83 40.59 -12.67
C ILE A 100 28.69 41.42 -12.08
N ALA A 101 28.49 42.64 -12.58
CA ALA A 101 27.40 43.49 -12.12
C ALA A 101 26.03 42.86 -12.44
N GLY A 102 25.86 42.29 -13.65
CA GLY A 102 24.65 41.55 -14.01
C GLY A 102 24.42 40.33 -13.10
N ALA A 103 25.46 39.57 -12.78
CA ALA A 103 25.38 38.43 -11.89
C ALA A 103 24.99 38.82 -10.45
N VAL A 104 25.53 39.93 -9.93
CA VAL A 104 25.18 40.40 -8.58
C VAL A 104 23.74 40.93 -8.53
N VAL A 105 23.30 41.68 -9.53
CA VAL A 105 21.93 42.26 -9.57
C VAL A 105 20.87 41.16 -9.67
N VAL A 106 21.11 40.12 -10.48
CA VAL A 106 20.14 39.02 -10.66
C VAL A 106 20.33 37.96 -9.59
N GLY A 107 21.55 37.44 -9.43
CA GLY A 107 21.84 36.32 -8.52
C GLY A 107 21.79 36.71 -7.05
N GLY A 108 22.12 37.96 -6.71
CA GLY A 108 22.14 38.45 -5.33
C GLY A 108 20.79 38.31 -4.61
N PRO A 109 19.68 38.85 -5.16
CA PRO A 109 18.35 38.68 -4.59
C PRO A 109 17.93 37.20 -4.45
N PHE A 110 18.20 36.37 -5.46
CA PHE A 110 17.90 34.94 -5.40
C PHE A 110 18.69 34.24 -4.28
N ALA A 111 19.99 34.52 -4.16
CA ALA A 111 20.84 33.98 -3.10
C ALA A 111 20.38 34.44 -1.72
N ALA A 112 19.98 35.71 -1.56
CA ALA A 112 19.46 36.25 -0.32
C ALA A 112 18.17 35.56 0.12
N VAL A 113 17.21 35.39 -0.80
CA VAL A 113 15.95 34.68 -0.53
C VAL A 113 16.21 33.21 -0.21
N ALA A 114 17.07 32.53 -0.98
CA ALA A 114 17.42 31.14 -0.74
C ALA A 114 18.01 30.95 0.67
N LEU A 115 18.99 31.79 1.05
CA LEU A 115 19.62 31.75 2.35
C LEU A 115 18.61 32.04 3.48
N ALA A 116 17.73 33.01 3.30
CA ALA A 116 16.67 33.33 4.27
C ALA A 116 15.72 32.13 4.48
N LEU A 117 15.28 31.48 3.39
CA LEU A 117 14.42 30.30 3.45
C LEU A 117 15.13 29.11 4.08
N THR A 118 16.40 28.87 3.76
CA THR A 118 17.19 27.80 4.38
C THR A 118 17.32 28.01 5.88
N VAL A 119 17.71 29.21 6.31
CA VAL A 119 17.83 29.54 7.74
C VAL A 119 16.47 29.44 8.44
N PHE A 120 15.40 29.92 7.83
CA PHE A 120 14.04 29.80 8.37
C PHE A 120 13.60 28.33 8.50
N GLY A 121 13.84 27.52 7.47
CA GLY A 121 13.54 26.09 7.45
C GLY A 121 14.29 25.34 8.55
N LEU A 122 15.61 25.53 8.64
CA LEU A 122 16.45 24.93 9.67
C LEU A 122 16.00 25.34 11.08
N ARG A 123 15.70 26.62 11.29
CA ARG A 123 15.15 27.12 12.57
C ARG A 123 13.80 26.50 12.91
N ARG A 124 12.92 26.30 11.92
CA ARG A 124 11.61 25.70 12.13
C ARG A 124 11.72 24.21 12.46
N MET A 125 12.63 23.49 11.81
CA MET A 125 12.92 22.08 12.12
C MET A 125 13.56 21.93 13.50
N ALA A 126 14.53 22.77 13.87
CA ALA A 126 15.15 22.73 15.20
C ALA A 126 14.15 23.00 16.34
N ARG A 127 13.15 23.86 16.12
CA ARG A 127 12.09 24.12 17.11
C ARG A 127 11.09 22.98 17.24
N LYS A 128 10.86 22.23 16.16
CA LYS A 128 9.99 21.06 16.15
C LYS A 128 10.86 19.84 16.42
N ASN A 129 11.07 19.48 17.69
CA ASN A 129 11.80 18.26 18.07
C ASN A 129 11.36 17.08 17.19
N LEU A 130 12.22 16.67 16.26
CA LEU A 130 11.94 15.66 15.23
C LEU A 130 11.88 14.23 15.80
N LEU A 131 12.17 14.07 17.08
CA LEU A 131 11.85 12.86 17.83
C LEU A 131 10.35 12.86 18.17
N PRO A 132 9.57 11.95 17.57
CA PRO A 132 8.15 11.84 17.86
C PRO A 132 7.98 11.29 19.29
N ARG A 133 7.90 12.20 20.28
CA ARG A 133 7.63 11.86 21.70
C ARG A 133 6.37 11.02 21.92
N ARG A 134 5.46 10.98 20.94
CA ARG A 134 4.25 10.13 20.98
C ARG A 134 4.55 8.68 20.59
N PHE A 135 5.47 8.45 19.65
CA PHE A 135 5.84 7.10 19.20
C PHE A 135 6.60 6.36 20.30
N GLU A 136 7.48 7.07 21.00
CA GLU A 136 8.19 6.55 22.19
C GLU A 136 7.21 6.14 23.30
N ARG A 137 6.17 6.95 23.55
CA ARG A 137 5.15 6.67 24.56
C ARG A 137 4.29 5.46 24.18
N GLN A 138 3.90 5.34 22.91
CA GLN A 138 3.09 4.22 22.43
C GLN A 138 3.86 2.89 22.48
N ILE A 139 5.12 2.87 22.04
CA ILE A 139 5.97 1.66 22.16
C ILE A 139 6.16 1.29 23.64
N ALA A 140 6.38 2.27 24.52
CA ALA A 140 6.54 2.03 25.94
C ALA A 140 5.25 1.50 26.62
N GLU A 141 4.07 1.94 26.17
CA GLU A 141 2.78 1.43 26.63
C GLU A 141 2.49 0.01 26.11
N ASP A 142 2.76 -0.25 24.82
CA ASP A 142 2.57 -1.57 24.22
C ASP A 142 3.50 -2.63 24.85
N ALA A 143 4.77 -2.27 25.12
CA ALA A 143 5.71 -3.16 25.81
C ALA A 143 5.23 -3.52 27.22
N ARG A 144 4.61 -2.57 27.93
CA ARG A 144 4.00 -2.82 29.26
C ARG A 144 2.76 -3.71 29.16
N MET A 145 1.97 -3.58 28.10
CA MET A 145 0.81 -4.46 27.89
C MET A 145 1.23 -5.88 27.51
N ALA A 146 2.29 -6.04 26.70
CA ALA A 146 2.81 -7.34 26.30
C ALA A 146 3.49 -8.11 27.44
N THR A 147 4.06 -7.42 28.43
CA THR A 147 4.71 -8.04 29.60
C THR A 147 3.77 -8.32 30.77
N ARG A 148 2.49 -7.95 30.69
CA ARG A 148 1.53 -8.33 31.73
C ARG A 148 1.23 -9.84 31.64
N PRO A 149 1.55 -10.63 32.68
CA PRO A 149 1.15 -12.03 32.71
C PRO A 149 -0.39 -12.09 32.72
N ARG A 150 -0.96 -12.83 31.77
CA ARG A 150 -2.39 -13.12 31.74
C ARG A 150 -2.70 -13.99 32.96
N ALA A 151 -3.40 -13.41 33.93
CA ALA A 151 -4.00 -14.12 35.05
C ALA A 151 -5.30 -14.82 34.61
#